data_AF-A0A8J3PE82-F1
#
_entry.id   AF-A0A8J3PE82-F1
#
_cell.length_a   1.000
_cell.length_b   1.000
_cell.length_c   1.000
_cell.angle_alpha   90.00
_cell.angle_beta   90.00
_cell.angle_gamma   90.00
#
_symmetry.space_group_name_H-M   'P 1'
#
loop_
_entity.id
_entity.type
_entity.pdbx_description
1 polymer ?
#
loop_
_entity_poly.entity_id
_entity_poly.type
_entity_poly.pdbx_seq_one_letter_code
_entity_poly.pdbx_strand_id
1 'polypeptide(L)'
;MRTLATVLAPVLSGAAYLLLIPWDLRNRPEHPGELIETTPVRTWAVIVFGLVLLALGLWLGRCGVPPWQAMPLAAGLPSALLLVSYLTHRAPDANPWPVAWVCFTVLMAGAALLAALAGRLLTR
;
A
#
# COMPACT_ATOMS: atom_id res chain seq x y z
N MET A 1 13.71 -18.19 8.64
CA MET A 1 13.17 -17.31 7.56
C MET A 1 11.98 -16.48 8.02
N ARG A 2 11.00 -17.04 8.75
CA ARG A 2 9.81 -16.29 9.21
C ARG A 2 10.10 -14.96 9.90
N THR A 3 10.97 -14.93 10.91
CA THR A 3 11.30 -13.71 11.68
C THR A 3 11.91 -12.62 10.81
N LEU A 4 12.77 -12.99 9.87
CA LEU A 4 13.35 -12.03 8.93
C LEU A 4 12.25 -11.45 8.01
N ALA A 5 11.36 -12.31 7.51
CA ALA A 5 10.26 -11.89 6.65
C ALA A 5 9.27 -10.95 7.36
N THR A 6 8.98 -11.20 8.63
CA THR A 6 8.09 -10.33 9.43
C THR A 6 8.69 -8.95 9.69
N VAL A 7 10.02 -8.81 9.68
CA VAL A 7 10.69 -7.50 9.84
C VAL A 7 10.85 -6.80 8.50
N LEU A 8 11.29 -7.52 7.45
CA LEU A 8 11.57 -6.92 6.16
C LEU A 8 10.30 -6.53 5.40
N ALA A 9 9.21 -7.28 5.50
CA ALA A 9 7.99 -6.99 4.76
C ALA A 9 7.42 -5.57 5.03
N PRO A 10 7.23 -5.13 6.29
CA PRO A 10 6.73 -3.78 6.55
C PRO A 10 7.73 -2.69 6.14
N VAL A 11 9.04 -2.93 6.29
CA VAL A 11 10.08 -1.97 5.86
C VAL A 11 10.05 -1.80 4.34
N LEU A 12 10.02 -2.91 3.60
CA LEU A 12 10.00 -2.91 2.14
C LEU A 12 8.68 -2.35 1.59
N SER A 13 7.54 -2.65 2.20
CA SER A 13 6.25 -2.12 1.76
C SER A 13 6.15 -0.61 2.02
N GLY A 14 6.62 -0.13 3.18
CA GLY A 14 6.70 1.30 3.48
C GLY A 14 7.63 2.05 2.52
N ALA A 15 8.82 1.50 2.28
CA ALA A 15 9.77 2.09 1.33
C ALA A 15 9.19 2.12 -0.10
N ALA A 16 8.58 1.03 -0.56
CA ALA A 16 7.94 0.98 -1.87
C ALA A 16 6.79 1.98 -1.98
N TYR A 17 5.97 2.12 -0.92
CA TYR A 17 4.92 3.14 -0.89
C TYR A 17 5.51 4.54 -1.05
N LEU A 18 6.53 4.92 -0.26
CA LEU A 18 7.12 6.26 -0.33
C LEU A 18 7.87 6.55 -1.64
N LEU A 19 8.44 5.53 -2.29
CA LEU A 19 9.14 5.69 -3.56
C LEU A 19 8.20 5.79 -4.76
N LEU A 20 7.04 5.12 -4.71
CA LEU A 20 6.12 5.00 -5.84
C LEU A 20 4.90 5.91 -5.69
N ILE A 21 4.47 6.15 -4.46
CA ILE A 21 3.31 6.97 -4.13
C ILE A 21 3.80 8.23 -3.39
N PRO A 22 3.43 9.44 -3.84
CA PRO A 22 3.81 10.66 -3.15
C PRO A 22 3.31 10.65 -1.71
N TRP A 23 4.19 10.93 -0.75
CA TRP A 23 3.83 11.10 0.66
C TRP A 23 2.80 12.22 0.85
N ASP A 24 3.05 13.34 0.18
CA ASP A 24 2.09 14.41 0.00
C ASP A 24 1.67 14.43 -1.47
N LEU A 25 0.40 14.14 -1.68
CA LEU A 25 -0.28 14.18 -2.97
C LEU A 25 -0.26 15.58 -3.62
N ARG A 26 0.07 16.63 -2.86
CA ARG A 26 0.17 18.03 -3.30
C ARG A 26 1.59 18.53 -3.53
N ASN A 27 2.63 17.76 -3.22
CA ASN A 27 4.01 18.23 -3.30
C ASN A 27 4.49 18.35 -4.76
N ARG A 28 4.01 19.40 -5.45
CA ARG A 28 4.34 19.74 -6.85
C ARG A 28 4.26 21.26 -7.11
N PRO A 29 4.95 21.77 -8.14
CA PRO A 29 4.66 23.07 -8.72
C PRO A 29 3.25 23.09 -9.32
N GLU A 30 2.45 24.11 -9.03
CA GLU A 30 1.14 24.30 -9.64
C GLU A 30 1.30 24.57 -11.15
N HIS A 31 0.54 23.86 -12.00
CA HIS A 31 0.46 24.15 -13.43
C HIS A 31 -0.91 24.75 -13.78
N PRO A 32 -0.94 25.85 -14.58
CA PRO A 32 -2.20 26.45 -15.01
C PRO A 32 -3.06 25.43 -15.76
N GLY A 33 -4.30 25.24 -15.32
CA GLY A 33 -5.28 24.35 -15.96
C GLY A 33 -5.41 22.95 -15.35
N GLU A 34 -4.59 22.60 -14.36
CA GLU A 34 -4.79 21.35 -13.62
C GLU A 34 -5.85 21.51 -12.52
N LEU A 35 -6.87 20.65 -12.54
CA LEU A 35 -7.79 20.52 -11.42
C LEU A 35 -6.99 20.03 -10.20
N ILE A 36 -7.13 20.73 -9.07
CA ILE A 36 -6.55 20.36 -7.76
C ILE A 36 -6.92 18.92 -7.35
N GLU A 37 -7.99 18.38 -7.95
CA GLU A 37 -8.61 17.10 -7.62
C GLU A 37 -7.97 15.88 -8.31
N THR A 38 -7.28 16.04 -9.44
CA THR A 38 -6.66 14.90 -10.16
C THR A 38 -5.17 14.84 -9.88
N THR A 39 -4.82 14.34 -8.70
CA THR A 39 -3.45 14.00 -8.32
C THR A 39 -2.74 13.10 -9.34
N PRO A 40 -1.45 13.34 -9.65
CA PRO A 40 -0.70 12.59 -10.66
C PRO A 40 -0.07 11.35 -10.03
N VAL A 41 -0.85 10.52 -9.34
CA VAL A 41 -0.35 9.18 -9.02
C VAL A 41 -0.23 8.45 -10.34
N ARG A 42 1.01 8.25 -10.80
CA ARG A 42 1.25 7.63 -12.10
C ARG A 42 0.69 6.22 -12.06
N THR A 43 -0.16 5.87 -13.03
CA THR A 43 -0.80 4.55 -13.09
C THR A 43 0.21 3.42 -12.99
N TRP A 44 1.37 3.56 -13.63
CA TRP A 44 2.44 2.57 -13.55
C TRP A 44 2.99 2.41 -12.12
N ALA A 45 3.06 3.48 -11.33
CA ALA A 45 3.59 3.42 -9.97
C ALA A 45 2.63 2.66 -9.04
N VAL A 46 1.33 2.83 -9.23
CA VAL A 46 0.29 2.03 -8.54
C VAL A 46 0.40 0.56 -8.91
N ILE A 47 0.57 0.25 -10.20
CA ILE A 47 0.73 -1.12 -10.68
C ILE A 47 1.97 -1.76 -10.06
N VAL A 48 3.12 -1.09 -10.10
CA VAL A 48 4.37 -1.58 -9.51
C VAL A 48 4.20 -1.78 -8.00
N PHE A 49 3.56 -0.85 -7.30
CA PHE A 49 3.30 -0.99 -5.87
C PHE A 49 2.40 -2.19 -5.55
N GLY A 50 1.35 -2.41 -6.33
CA GLY A 50 0.50 -3.60 -6.23
C GLY A 50 1.28 -4.90 -6.42
N LEU A 51 2.17 -4.95 -7.42
CA LEU A 51 3.06 -6.10 -7.64
C LEU A 51 4.01 -6.34 -6.46
N VAL A 52 4.53 -5.28 -5.83
CA VAL A 52 5.35 -5.40 -4.62
C VAL A 52 4.54 -6.02 -3.48
N LEU A 53 3.30 -5.58 -3.25
CA LEU A 53 2.45 -6.16 -2.20
C LEU A 53 2.14 -7.63 -2.46
N LEU A 54 1.87 -8.02 -3.72
CA LEU A 54 1.66 -9.42 -4.11
C LEU A 54 2.93 -10.24 -3.88
N ALA A 55 4.11 -9.74 -4.29
CA ALA A 55 5.38 -10.42 -4.09
C ALA A 55 5.71 -10.61 -2.60
N LEU A 56 5.50 -9.58 -1.77
CA LEU A 56 5.69 -9.64 -0.32
C LEU A 56 4.72 -10.62 0.32
N GLY A 57 3.43 -10.58 -0.03
CA GLY A 57 2.44 -11.53 0.46
C GLY A 57 2.83 -12.97 0.12
N LEU A 58 3.18 -13.23 -1.14
CA LEU A 58 3.63 -14.55 -1.60
C LEU A 58 4.86 -15.02 -0.81
N TRP A 59 5.86 -14.16 -0.64
CA TRP A 59 7.07 -14.47 0.09
C TRP A 59 6.80 -14.75 1.57
N LEU A 60 5.94 -13.96 2.23
CA LEU A 60 5.51 -14.18 3.62
C LEU A 60 4.81 -15.54 3.76
N GLY A 61 3.92 -15.88 2.84
CA GLY A 61 3.25 -17.18 2.79
C GLY A 61 4.25 -18.34 2.68
N ARG A 62 5.20 -18.24 1.75
CA ARG A 62 6.30 -19.22 1.58
C ARG A 62 7.20 -19.32 2.82
N CYS A 63 7.37 -18.23 3.56
CA CYS A 63 8.11 -18.20 4.82
C CYS A 63 7.32 -18.73 6.03
N GLY A 64 6.10 -19.24 5.82
CA GLY A 64 5.26 -19.83 6.86
C GLY A 64 4.46 -18.83 7.70
N VAL A 65 4.40 -17.55 7.29
CA VAL A 65 3.54 -16.55 7.93
C VAL A 65 2.07 -16.88 7.60
N PRO A 66 1.16 -16.89 8.58
CA PRO A 66 -0.26 -17.10 8.30
C PRO A 66 -0.86 -15.90 7.56
N PRO A 67 -1.84 -16.09 6.65
CA PRO A 67 -2.35 -15.00 5.80
C PRO A 67 -2.90 -13.80 6.60
N TRP A 68 -3.55 -14.06 7.74
CA TRP A 68 -4.06 -13.01 8.62
C TRP A 68 -2.97 -12.15 9.25
N GLN A 69 -1.74 -12.66 9.43
CA GLN A 69 -0.58 -11.88 9.86
C GLN A 69 0.11 -11.19 8.67
N ALA A 70 0.12 -11.82 7.49
CA ALA A 70 0.72 -11.24 6.29
C ALA A 70 0.03 -9.92 5.88
N MET A 71 -1.29 -9.84 6.09
CA MET A 71 -2.10 -8.66 5.82
C MET A 71 -1.55 -7.38 6.50
N PRO A 72 -1.48 -7.27 7.85
CA PRO A 72 -0.93 -6.07 8.49
C PRO A 72 0.56 -5.87 8.23
N LEU A 73 1.34 -6.94 7.99
CA LEU A 73 2.77 -6.83 7.71
C LEU A 73 3.07 -6.16 6.35
N ALA A 74 2.29 -6.46 5.32
CA ALA A 74 2.48 -5.85 4.00
C ALA A 74 1.70 -4.53 3.86
N ALA A 75 0.45 -4.48 4.31
CA ALA A 75 -0.45 -3.35 4.05
C ALA A 75 -0.52 -2.32 5.20
N GLY A 76 -0.10 -2.68 6.41
CA GLY A 76 -0.31 -1.85 7.59
C GLY A 76 0.40 -0.51 7.52
N LEU A 77 1.71 -0.51 7.24
CA LEU A 77 2.47 0.72 7.13
C LEU A 77 1.99 1.60 5.96
N PRO A 78 1.84 1.10 4.72
CA PRO A 78 1.24 1.88 3.62
C PRO A 78 -0.14 2.48 3.94
N SER A 79 -1.02 1.72 4.59
CA SER A 79 -2.35 2.20 5.03
C SER A 79 -2.25 3.32 6.06
N ALA A 80 -1.32 3.21 7.03
CA ALA A 80 -1.08 4.26 8.02
C ALA A 80 -0.50 5.52 7.37
N LEU A 81 0.45 5.38 6.44
CA LEU A 81 1.00 6.51 5.69
C LEU A 81 -0.08 7.22 4.87
N LEU A 82 -0.96 6.46 4.21
CA LEU A 82 -2.11 7.00 3.48
C LEU A 82 -3.09 7.74 4.40
N LEU A 83 -3.38 7.17 5.58
CA LEU A 83 -4.23 7.83 6.57
C LEU A 83 -3.62 9.14 7.03
N VAL A 84 -2.33 9.13 7.37
CA VAL A 84 -1.60 10.34 7.80
C VAL A 84 -1.64 11.39 6.70
N SER A 85 -1.45 11.01 5.43
CA SER A 85 -1.58 11.92 4.30
C SER A 85 -2.97 12.58 4.27
N TYR A 86 -4.05 11.81 4.43
CA TYR A 86 -5.40 12.37 4.47
C TYR A 86 -5.69 13.22 5.70
N LEU A 87 -5.10 12.92 6.87
CA LEU A 87 -5.32 13.71 8.07
C LEU A 87 -4.54 15.03 8.08
N THR A 88 -3.42 15.10 7.35
CA THR A 88 -2.50 16.25 7.38
C THR A 88 -2.75 17.27 6.28
N HIS A 89 -3.50 16.92 5.22
CA HIS A 89 -3.81 17.82 4.12
C HIS A 89 -5.29 18.25 4.16
N ARG A 90 -5.62 19.52 3.86
CA ARG A 90 -7.02 19.96 3.79
C ARG A 90 -7.69 19.42 2.53
N ALA A 91 -8.73 18.60 2.60
CA ALA A 91 -9.48 18.20 1.41
C ALA A 91 -10.15 19.40 0.71
N PRO A 92 -10.30 19.40 -0.63
CA PRO A 92 -11.34 20.21 -1.28
C PRO A 92 -12.70 19.84 -0.67
N ASP A 93 -13.62 20.81 -0.56
CA ASP A 93 -14.85 20.77 0.27
C ASP A 93 -15.88 19.64 -0.02
N ALA A 94 -15.55 18.63 -0.84
CA ALA A 94 -16.46 17.53 -1.20
C ALA A 94 -15.82 16.13 -1.32
N ASN A 95 -14.54 15.91 -0.99
CA ASN A 95 -13.90 14.61 -1.22
C ASN A 95 -13.94 13.68 0.02
N PRO A 96 -14.62 12.51 -0.02
CA PRO A 96 -14.74 11.61 1.12
C PRO A 96 -13.46 10.78 1.35
N TRP A 97 -12.38 11.44 1.77
CA TRP A 97 -11.07 10.83 2.05
C TRP A 97 -11.13 9.62 2.99
N PRO A 98 -11.97 9.56 4.04
CA PRO A 98 -12.11 8.36 4.85
C PRO A 98 -12.55 7.12 4.05
N VAL A 99 -13.47 7.30 3.10
CA VAL A 99 -13.97 6.21 2.24
C VAL A 99 -12.88 5.72 1.30
N ALA A 100 -12.15 6.66 0.68
CA ALA A 100 -11.01 6.33 -0.17
C ALA A 100 -9.93 5.56 0.62
N TRP A 101 -9.63 5.99 1.85
CA TRP A 101 -8.64 5.33 2.69
C TRP A 101 -9.05 3.91 3.04
N VAL A 102 -10.31 3.69 3.43
CA VAL A 102 -10.85 2.35 3.69
C VAL A 102 -10.75 1.49 2.43
N CYS A 103 -11.16 2.01 1.28
CA CYS A 103 -11.12 1.29 0.00
C CYS A 103 -9.71 0.82 -0.33
N PHE A 104 -8.72 1.73 -0.34
CA PHE A 104 -7.34 1.38 -0.64
C PHE A 104 -6.73 0.46 0.42
N THR A 105 -7.05 0.64 1.69
CA THR A 105 -6.60 -0.24 2.77
C THR A 105 -7.07 -1.67 2.56
N VAL A 106 -8.35 -1.85 2.23
CA VAL A 106 -8.93 -3.17 1.93
C VAL A 106 -8.28 -3.80 0.70
N LEU A 107 -8.01 -3.02 -0.36
CA LEU A 107 -7.33 -3.51 -1.56
C LEU A 107 -5.91 -3.99 -1.26
N MET A 108 -5.11 -3.20 -0.54
CA MET A 108 -3.75 -3.57 -0.14
C MET A 108 -3.74 -4.82 0.76
N ALA A 109 -4.64 -4.84 1.76
CA ALA A 109 -4.82 -5.94 2.68
C ALA A 109 -5.24 -7.23 1.98
N GLY A 110 -6.23 -7.14 1.08
CA GLY A 110 -6.73 -8.26 0.28
C GLY A 110 -5.66 -8.84 -0.64
N ALA A 111 -4.89 -7.98 -1.33
CA ALA A 111 -3.79 -8.42 -2.18
C ALA A 111 -2.74 -9.20 -1.37
N ALA A 112 -2.32 -8.68 -0.22
CA ALA A 112 -1.36 -9.36 0.66
C ALA A 112 -1.89 -10.70 1.19
N LEU A 113 -3.16 -10.74 1.60
CA LEU A 113 -3.81 -11.94 2.13
C LEU A 113 -3.93 -13.04 1.08
N LEU A 114 -4.43 -12.72 -0.12
CA LEU A 114 -4.59 -13.67 -1.21
C LEU A 114 -3.23 -14.19 -1.69
N ALA A 115 -2.23 -13.32 -1.82
CA ALA A 115 -0.89 -13.73 -2.21
C ALA A 115 -0.22 -14.61 -1.13
N ALA A 116 -0.40 -14.31 0.15
CA ALA A 116 0.10 -15.15 1.24
C ALA A 116 -0.57 -16.52 1.27
N LEU A 117 -1.87 -16.60 0.98
CA LEU A 117 -2.57 -17.87 0.82
C LEU A 117 -1.95 -18.68 -0.33
N ALA A 118 -1.79 -18.07 -1.50
CA ALA A 118 -1.15 -18.72 -2.65
C ALA A 118 0.28 -19.19 -2.34
N GLY A 119 1.07 -18.36 -1.64
CA GLY A 119 2.44 -18.68 -1.27
C GLY A 119 2.55 -19.91 -0.37
N ARG A 120 1.58 -20.11 0.53
CA ARG A 120 1.49 -21.32 1.36
C ARG A 120 1.09 -22.55 0.56
N LEU A 121 0.13 -22.40 -0.38
CA LEU A 121 -0.34 -23.50 -1.22
C LEU A 121 0.76 -24.02 -2.14
N LEU A 122 1.63 -23.15 -2.65
CA LEU A 122 2.77 -23.53 -3.50
C LEU A 122 3.91 -24.24 -2.75
N THR A 123 3.88 -24.25 -1.42
CA THR A 123 4.90 -24.89 -0.57
C THR A 123 4.43 -26.19 0.08
N ARG A 124 3.18 -26.59 -0.16
CA ARG A 124 2.61 -27.87 0.27
C ARG A 124 2.70 -28.86 -0.88
#